data_AF-A0A3D2HPU3-F1
#
_entry.id   AF-A0A3D2HPU3-F1
#
_cell.length_a   1.000
_cell.length_b   1.000
_cell.length_c   1.000
_cell.angle_alpha   90.00
_cell.angle_beta   90.00
_cell.angle_gamma   90.00
#
_symmetry.space_group_name_H-M   'P 1'
#
loop_
_entity.id
_entity.type
_entity.pdbx_description
1 polymer ?
#
loop_
_entity_poly.entity_id
_entity_poly.type
_entity_poly.pdbx_seq_one_letter_code
_entity_poly.pdbx_strand_id
1 'polypeptide(L)'
;MIRAKDRTIDVYKRVGAEMRLLKSILSKVTVDVPKVLTATETDKIINELDKICLICSKAEDNMFKDYPNLSNEYTDVFYGALNCVPRNEVDAEIIETAKRVADELFK
;
A
#
# COMPACT_ATOMS: atom_id res chain seq x y z
N MET A 1 -18.19 9.42 1.79
CA MET A 1 -17.83 8.64 0.60
C MET A 1 -17.30 9.60 -0.45
N ILE A 2 -16.04 9.45 -0.86
CA ILE A 2 -15.38 10.32 -1.87
C ILE A 2 -16.07 10.10 -3.23
N ARG A 3 -16.39 11.16 -3.97
CA ARG A 3 -16.95 11.02 -5.32
C ARG A 3 -15.80 10.75 -6.30
N ALA A 4 -16.07 10.07 -7.42
CA ALA A 4 -15.03 9.76 -8.41
C ALA A 4 -14.21 11.00 -8.84
N LYS A 5 -14.86 12.15 -8.97
CA LYS A 5 -14.23 13.44 -9.29
C LYS A 5 -13.21 13.97 -8.26
N ASP A 6 -13.25 13.47 -7.04
CA ASP A 6 -12.37 13.90 -5.95
C ASP A 6 -11.13 12.99 -5.84
N ARG A 7 -11.03 11.94 -6.67
CA ARG A 7 -9.90 11.00 -6.72
C ARG A 7 -8.79 11.54 -7.61
N THR A 8 -8.05 12.53 -7.10
CA THR A 8 -6.88 13.05 -7.81
C THR A 8 -5.72 12.06 -7.79
N ILE A 9 -4.75 12.23 -8.70
CA ILE A 9 -3.53 11.41 -8.69
C ILE A 9 -2.77 11.53 -7.36
N ASP A 10 -2.72 12.72 -6.76
CA ASP A 10 -2.08 12.94 -5.46
C ASP A 10 -2.78 12.19 -4.33
N VAL A 11 -4.12 12.10 -4.38
CA VAL A 11 -4.90 11.28 -3.45
C VAL A 11 -4.54 9.80 -3.62
N TYR A 12 -4.45 9.30 -4.85
CA TYR A 12 -4.01 7.93 -5.11
C TYR A 12 -2.61 7.66 -4.59
N LYS A 13 -1.66 8.59 -4.79
CA LYS A 13 -0.28 8.46 -4.30
C LYS A 13 -0.22 8.44 -2.77
N ARG A 14 -0.93 9.34 -2.09
CA ARG A 14 -0.98 9.38 -0.63
C ARG A 14 -1.58 8.10 -0.05
N VAL A 15 -2.73 7.66 -0.57
CA VAL A 15 -3.38 6.42 -0.14
C VAL A 15 -2.51 5.20 -0.49
N GLY A 16 -1.85 5.20 -1.63
CA GLY A 16 -0.91 4.15 -2.03
C GLY A 16 0.26 4.01 -1.06
N ALA A 17 0.84 5.13 -0.64
CA ALA A 17 1.87 5.17 0.40
C ALA A 17 1.38 4.62 1.74
N GLU A 18 0.18 5.02 2.19
CA GLU A 18 -0.45 4.49 3.41
C GLU A 18 -0.69 2.97 3.32
N MET A 19 -1.18 2.48 2.18
CA MET A 19 -1.42 1.06 1.93
C MET A 19 -0.12 0.25 1.87
N ARG A 20 0.95 0.80 1.27
CA ARG A 20 2.28 0.16 1.27
C ARG A 20 2.87 0.12 2.68
N LEU A 21 2.67 1.15 3.49
CA LEU A 21 3.07 1.16 4.89
C LEU A 21 2.33 0.09 5.69
N LEU A 22 1.00 0.04 5.59
CA LEU A 22 0.18 -0.98 6.24
C LEU A 22 0.62 -2.40 5.85
N LYS A 23 0.79 -2.67 4.56
CA LYS A 23 1.25 -3.98 4.09
C LYS A 23 2.65 -4.32 4.58
N SER A 24 3.57 -3.35 4.62
CA SER A 24 4.92 -3.57 5.15
C SER A 24 4.89 -3.96 6.63
N ILE A 25 4.03 -3.31 7.42
CA ILE A 25 3.82 -3.66 8.84
C ILE A 25 3.21 -5.06 8.93
N LEU A 26 2.14 -5.35 8.19
CA LEU A 26 1.47 -6.65 8.22
C LEU A 26 2.39 -7.79 7.79
N SER A 27 3.19 -7.61 6.73
CA SER A 27 4.18 -8.60 6.31
C SER A 27 5.24 -8.88 7.37
N LYS A 28 5.63 -7.90 8.17
CA LYS A 28 6.52 -8.13 9.32
C LYS A 28 5.79 -8.89 10.43
N VAL A 29 4.56 -8.48 10.75
CA VAL A 29 3.71 -9.12 11.76
C VAL A 29 3.42 -10.58 11.42
N THR A 30 3.17 -10.94 10.17
CA THR A 30 2.91 -12.34 9.77
C THR A 30 4.13 -13.25 9.95
N VAL A 31 5.35 -12.69 9.99
CA VAL A 31 6.58 -13.44 10.31
C VAL A 31 6.78 -13.59 11.82
N ASP A 32 6.38 -12.58 12.60
CA ASP A 32 6.63 -12.55 14.04
C ASP A 32 5.52 -13.19 14.88
N VAL A 33 4.25 -13.06 14.49
CA VAL A 33 3.10 -13.61 15.21
C VAL A 33 3.12 -15.14 15.39
N PRO A 34 3.57 -15.96 14.43
CA PRO A 34 3.68 -17.42 14.62
C PRO A 34 4.54 -17.83 15.82
N LYS A 35 5.38 -16.93 16.34
CA LYS A 35 6.22 -17.17 17.52
C LYS A 35 5.42 -17.14 18.83
N VAL A 36 4.22 -16.58 18.82
CA VAL A 36 3.39 -16.35 20.02
C VAL A 36 1.94 -16.82 19.88
N LEU A 37 1.47 -17.12 18.66
CA LEU A 37 0.12 -17.63 18.39
C LEU A 37 0.15 -18.98 17.68
N THR A 38 -1.01 -19.66 17.67
CA THR A 38 -1.21 -20.88 16.89
C THR A 38 -1.26 -20.60 15.39
N ALA A 39 -1.14 -21.65 14.57
CA ALA A 39 -1.29 -21.55 13.12
C ALA A 39 -2.68 -21.00 12.73
N THR A 40 -3.75 -21.54 13.32
CA THR A 40 -5.13 -21.09 13.05
C THR A 40 -5.36 -19.62 13.37
N GLU A 41 -4.69 -19.09 14.39
CA GLU A 41 -4.77 -17.66 14.73
C GLU A 41 -3.92 -16.81 13.79
N THR A 42 -2.73 -17.29 13.41
CA THR A 42 -1.87 -16.65 12.41
C THR A 42 -2.59 -16.52 11.07
N ASP A 43 -3.29 -17.57 10.64
CA ASP A 43 -4.03 -17.60 9.37
C ASP A 43 -5.08 -16.48 9.29
N LYS A 44 -5.64 -16.03 10.42
CA LYS A 44 -6.58 -14.90 10.43
C LYS A 44 -5.91 -13.61 9.96
N ILE A 45 -4.66 -13.36 10.36
CA ILE A 45 -3.91 -12.17 9.95
C ILE A 45 -3.53 -12.25 8.47
N ILE A 46 -3.10 -13.43 8.01
CA ILE A 46 -2.79 -13.66 6.59
C ILE A 46 -4.03 -13.40 5.73
N ASN A 47 -5.20 -13.90 6.14
CA ASN A 47 -6.46 -13.66 5.44
C ASN A 47 -6.83 -12.16 5.38
N GLU A 48 -6.53 -11.38 6.41
CA GLU A 48 -6.74 -9.93 6.37
C GLU A 48 -5.75 -9.22 5.43
N LEU A 49 -4.48 -9.66 5.39
CA LEU A 49 -3.51 -9.16 4.42
C LEU A 49 -3.96 -9.42 2.98
N ASP A 50 -4.51 -10.60 2.68
CA ASP A 50 -5.04 -10.93 1.36
C ASP A 50 -6.20 -10.01 0.95
N LYS A 51 -7.13 -9.73 1.87
CA LYS A 51 -8.22 -8.77 1.63
C LYS A 51 -7.68 -7.37 1.34
N ILE A 52 -6.66 -6.92 2.06
CA ILE A 52 -6.02 -5.62 1.84
C ILE A 52 -5.34 -5.58 0.46
N CYS A 53 -4.71 -6.67 0.02
CA CYS A 53 -4.14 -6.78 -1.32
C CYS A 53 -5.22 -6.66 -2.41
N LEU A 54 -6.40 -7.27 -2.22
CA LEU A 54 -7.53 -7.10 -3.13
C LEU A 54 -8.04 -5.66 -3.17
N ILE A 55 -8.07 -4.96 -2.03
CA ILE A 55 -8.43 -3.54 -1.98
C ILE A 55 -7.39 -2.67 -2.73
N CYS A 56 -6.09 -2.97 -2.59
CA CYS A 56 -5.02 -2.30 -3.35
C CYS A 56 -5.25 -2.46 -4.86
N SER A 57 -5.50 -3.69 -5.31
CA SER A 57 -5.79 -3.98 -6.72
C SER A 57 -7.01 -3.21 -7.21
N LYS A 58 -8.07 -3.10 -6.39
CA LYS A 58 -9.24 -2.30 -6.76
C LYS A 58 -8.94 -0.79 -6.83
N ALA A 59 -8.07 -0.28 -5.95
CA ALA A 59 -7.67 1.11 -5.95
C ALA A 59 -6.83 1.46 -7.19
N GLU A 60 -5.88 0.59 -7.55
CA GLU A 60 -5.10 0.66 -8.79
C GLU A 60 -6.01 0.64 -10.03
N ASP A 61 -6.93 -0.32 -10.11
CA ASP A 61 -7.91 -0.41 -11.20
C ASP A 61 -8.66 0.91 -11.40
N ASN A 62 -9.06 1.55 -10.31
CA ASN A 62 -9.75 2.83 -10.37
C ASN A 62 -8.81 3.95 -10.82
N MET A 63 -7.55 3.95 -10.37
CA MET A 63 -6.55 4.94 -10.77
C MET A 63 -6.30 4.93 -12.28
N PHE A 64 -6.08 3.76 -12.87
CA PHE A 64 -5.89 3.66 -14.33
C PHE A 64 -7.18 3.92 -15.13
N LYS A 65 -8.37 3.68 -14.55
CA LYS A 65 -9.64 4.09 -15.17
C LYS A 65 -9.84 5.59 -15.15
N ASP A 66 -9.51 6.24 -14.05
CA ASP A 66 -9.65 7.69 -13.89
C ASP A 66 -8.56 8.44 -14.69
N TYR A 67 -7.38 7.82 -14.87
CA TYR A 67 -6.24 8.36 -15.61
C TYR A 67 -5.68 7.36 -16.64
N PRO A 68 -6.35 7.18 -17.80
CA PRO A 68 -5.99 6.13 -18.78
C PRO A 68 -4.62 6.28 -19.45
N ASN A 69 -4.02 7.48 -19.39
CA ASN A 69 -2.74 7.77 -20.02
C ASN A 69 -1.54 7.68 -19.06
N LEU A 70 -1.73 7.17 -17.83
CA LEU A 70 -0.62 6.94 -16.91
C LEU A 70 0.34 5.89 -17.46
N SER A 71 1.63 6.09 -17.18
CA SER A 71 2.64 5.07 -17.45
C SER A 71 2.46 3.88 -16.51
N ASN A 72 3.02 2.73 -16.91
CA ASN A 72 3.03 1.52 -16.08
C ASN A 72 3.84 1.68 -14.78
N GLU A 73 4.66 2.73 -14.66
CA GLU A 73 5.38 3.04 -13.42
C GLU A 73 4.41 3.34 -12.27
N TYR A 74 3.19 3.80 -12.58
CA TYR A 74 2.16 4.05 -11.58
C TYR A 74 1.61 2.78 -10.93
N THR A 75 1.89 1.59 -11.46
CA THR A 75 1.63 0.35 -10.71
C THR A 75 2.37 0.35 -9.36
N ASP A 76 3.57 0.94 -9.27
CA ASP A 76 4.34 1.01 -8.01
C ASP A 76 3.70 1.97 -6.96
N VAL A 77 2.61 2.67 -7.28
CA VAL A 77 1.82 3.44 -6.28
C VAL A 77 1.29 2.53 -5.18
N PHE A 78 0.78 1.36 -5.55
CA PHE A 78 0.15 0.43 -4.61
C PHE A 78 1.02 -0.78 -4.28
N TYR A 79 2.11 -1.05 -5.00
CA TYR A 79 2.96 -2.23 -4.78
C TYR A 79 4.43 -1.86 -4.62
N GLY A 80 5.23 -2.86 -4.20
CA GLY A 80 6.64 -2.68 -3.87
C GLY A 80 6.87 -2.57 -2.36
N ALA A 81 8.04 -3.02 -1.94
CA ALA A 81 8.47 -2.92 -0.56
C ALA A 81 8.94 -1.49 -0.26
N LEU A 82 8.91 -1.06 1.00
CA LEU A 82 9.38 0.28 1.40
C LEU A 82 10.89 0.32 1.72
N ASN A 83 11.52 -0.85 1.86
CA ASN A 83 12.92 -1.00 2.25
C ASN A 83 13.85 -1.39 1.08
N CYS A 84 13.40 -1.20 -0.16
CA CYS A 84 14.20 -1.49 -1.36
C CYS A 84 14.63 -0.21 -2.07
N VAL A 85 15.61 -0.35 -2.99
CA VAL A 85 15.95 0.71 -3.93
C VAL A 85 14.73 0.98 -4.82
N PRO A 86 14.32 2.25 -5.01
CA PRO A 86 13.19 2.57 -5.88
C PRO A 86 13.41 2.11 -7.31
N ARG A 87 12.36 1.62 -7.97
CA ARG A 87 12.39 1.17 -9.37
C ARG A 87 12.32 2.31 -10.38
N ASN A 88 11.65 3.40 -10.00
CA ASN A 88 11.44 4.61 -10.80
C ASN A 88 11.13 5.79 -9.86
N GLU A 89 10.88 6.96 -10.45
CA GLU A 89 10.61 8.19 -9.71
C GLU A 89 9.30 8.13 -8.91
N VAL A 90 8.26 7.48 -9.45
CA VAL A 90 6.98 7.30 -8.76
C VAL A 90 7.17 6.43 -7.51
N ASP A 91 7.87 5.31 -7.64
CA ASP A 91 8.19 4.43 -6.51
C ASP A 91 8.97 5.17 -5.42
N ALA A 92 9.94 6.01 -5.80
CA ALA A 92 10.73 6.81 -4.87
C ALA A 92 9.85 7.81 -4.09
N GLU A 93 8.95 8.52 -4.79
CA GLU A 93 8.01 9.45 -4.18
C GLU A 93 7.08 8.76 -3.17
N ILE A 94 6.62 7.55 -3.49
CA ILE A 94 5.72 6.78 -2.64
C ILE A 94 6.45 6.27 -1.39
N ILE A 95 7.70 5.82 -1.52
CA ILE A 95 8.54 5.43 -0.38
C ILE A 95 8.74 6.60 0.57
N GLU A 96 9.11 7.78 0.06
CA GLU A 96 9.30 8.98 0.88
C GLU A 96 7.98 9.44 1.52
N THR A 97 6.87 9.34 0.81
CA THR A 97 5.55 9.67 1.37
C THR A 97 5.15 8.71 2.47
N ALA A 98 5.43 7.40 2.34
CA ALA A 98 5.14 6.42 3.37
C ALA A 98 5.97 6.66 4.65
N LYS A 99 7.23 7.10 4.52
CA LYS A 99 8.04 7.53 5.67
C LYS A 99 7.41 8.72 6.40
N ARG A 100 6.98 9.76 5.66
CA ARG A 100 6.29 10.92 6.26
C ARG A 100 4.99 10.54 6.96
N VAL A 101 4.19 9.63 6.37
CA VAL A 101 2.99 9.09 7.02
C VAL A 101 3.33 8.42 8.34
N ALA A 102 4.39 7.59 8.36
CA ALA A 102 4.83 6.92 9.59
C ALA A 102 5.27 7.95 10.64
N ASP A 103 6.06 8.96 10.26
CA ASP A 103 6.48 10.03 11.16
C ASP A 103 5.28 10.82 11.71
N GLU A 104 4.24 11.08 10.90
CA GLU A 104 3.01 11.72 11.37
C GLU A 104 2.24 10.89 12.41
N LEU A 105 2.27 9.55 12.32
CA LEU A 105 1.57 8.64 13.23
C LEU A 105 2.28 8.47 14.59
N PHE A 106 3.60 8.56 14.62
CA PHE A 106 4.42 8.26 15.81
C PHE A 106 5.09 9.51 16.42
N LYS A 107 4.57 10.70 16.14
CA LYS A 107 5.01 11.99 16.70
C LYS A 107 4.85 12.08 18.22
#